data_AF-A0A8T4TB75-F1
#
_entry.id   AF-A0A8T4TB75-F1
#
_cell.length_a   1.000
_cell.length_b   1.000
_cell.length_c   1.000
_cell.angle_alpha   90.00
_cell.angle_beta   90.00
_cell.angle_gamma   90.00
#
_symmetry.space_group_name_H-M   'P 1'
#
loop_
_entity.id
_entity.type
_entity.pdbx_description
1 polymer ?
#
loop_
_entity_poly.entity_id
_entity_poly.type
_entity_poly.pdbx_seq_one_letter_code
_entity_poly.pdbx_strand_id
1 'polypeptide(L)'
;MKRLIILLFLPILLISSCNIPQEIKGCTAEGKVCPDGSVVGRTGPNCEFEQCPTESGKVIEIQDYKIDITCNTDSDCQLINKELGLSCCYAGACIPVDYSRAGYVAVNSNAFETLRNLNCPSKEECGPAPGCPSVMPPQSNKFFVAQCISGICQKIQKPTEYNYEDSEITQGAKGQVLYGEGDCMPPVVEENRQYSNYNGNIYFIAKKYIVDENGEYIVGAPGSSKDIYAKITVKDGYYQISLNPDVYFVSIAEINTNFKNNITIESNKVIQKDFKFFKCLTY
;
A
#
# COMPACT_ATOMS: atom_id res chain seq x y z
N MET A 1 -40.91 -57.77 74.70
CA MET A 1 -41.69 -58.16 73.50
C MET A 1 -42.17 -56.90 72.77
N LYS A 2 -42.12 -56.90 71.42
CA LYS A 2 -42.29 -55.78 70.44
C LYS A 2 -40.99 -54.96 70.25
N ARG A 3 -40.47 -54.65 69.06
CA ARG A 3 -40.79 -54.81 67.62
C ARG A 3 -39.43 -54.62 66.89
N LEU A 4 -39.01 -55.49 65.97
CA LEU A 4 -39.08 -55.32 64.51
C LEU A 4 -38.67 -53.92 64.01
N ILE A 5 -37.53 -53.79 63.32
CA ILE A 5 -37.31 -53.00 62.08
C ILE A 5 -35.98 -53.43 61.43
N ILE A 6 -36.10 -53.68 60.12
CA ILE A 6 -35.13 -54.11 59.11
C ILE A 6 -34.48 -52.86 58.50
N LEU A 7 -33.28 -53.00 57.91
CA LEU A 7 -32.75 -52.33 56.67
C LEU A 7 -31.29 -51.89 56.86
N LEU A 8 -30.32 -52.66 56.36
CA LEU A 8 -29.67 -52.44 55.05
C LEU A 8 -28.89 -51.11 54.98
N PHE A 9 -27.80 -50.99 55.75
CA PHE A 9 -26.73 -50.02 55.46
C PHE A 9 -25.62 -50.69 54.64
N LEU A 10 -25.91 -50.69 53.35
CA LEU A 10 -25.04 -50.75 52.18
C LEU A 10 -23.64 -50.13 52.41
N PRO A 11 -22.52 -50.87 52.25
CA PRO A 11 -21.22 -50.25 52.10
C PRO A 11 -21.06 -49.80 50.62
N ILE A 12 -21.75 -48.72 50.22
CA ILE A 12 -21.33 -47.92 49.06
C ILE A 12 -20.26 -46.97 49.58
N LEU A 13 -18.97 -47.28 49.39
CA LEU A 13 -17.88 -46.29 49.22
C LEU A 13 -16.50 -46.96 49.09
N LEU A 14 -16.36 -47.98 48.25
CA LEU A 14 -15.05 -48.43 47.77
C LEU A 14 -15.13 -48.84 46.29
N ILE A 15 -15.75 -48.01 45.45
CA ILE A 15 -15.45 -48.09 44.01
C ILE A 15 -14.10 -47.39 43.85
N SER A 16 -13.06 -48.21 43.89
CA SER A 16 -11.71 -47.84 43.49
C SER A 16 -11.80 -47.11 42.15
N SER A 17 -11.36 -45.85 42.12
CA SER A 17 -11.00 -45.16 40.89
C SER A 17 -9.79 -45.88 40.29
N CYS A 18 -10.02 -47.00 39.63
CA CYS A 18 -9.06 -47.60 38.74
C CYS A 18 -8.98 -46.67 37.53
N ASN A 19 -8.09 -45.68 37.59
CA ASN A 19 -7.64 -44.96 36.40
C ASN A 19 -6.95 -46.00 35.51
N ILE A 20 -7.71 -46.56 34.57
CA ILE A 20 -7.17 -47.38 33.49
C ILE A 20 -6.16 -46.49 32.78
N PRO A 21 -4.85 -46.82 32.76
CA PRO A 21 -3.91 -46.07 31.97
C PRO A 21 -4.35 -46.21 30.52
N GLN A 22 -4.77 -45.09 29.91
CA GLN A 22 -5.05 -45.08 28.48
C GLN A 22 -3.76 -45.51 27.79
N GLU A 23 -3.84 -46.64 27.09
CA GLU A 23 -2.78 -47.14 26.23
C GLU A 23 -2.38 -45.99 25.29
N ILE A 24 -1.21 -45.40 25.51
CA ILE A 24 -0.66 -44.37 24.63
C ILE A 24 -0.26 -45.11 23.35
N LYS A 25 -1.24 -45.29 22.45
CA LYS A 25 -0.95 -45.72 21.08
C LYS A 25 -0.11 -44.64 20.45
N GLY A 26 1.17 -44.94 20.24
CA GLY A 26 2.04 -44.10 19.43
C GLY A 26 1.48 -43.99 18.01
N CYS A 27 1.48 -42.77 17.47
CA CYS A 27 1.10 -42.57 16.08
C CYS A 27 2.19 -43.05 15.12
N THR A 28 1.79 -43.41 13.90
CA THR A 28 2.74 -43.76 12.84
C THR A 28 3.58 -42.53 12.46
N ALA A 29 4.84 -42.74 12.09
CA ALA A 29 5.80 -41.68 11.72
C ALA A 29 5.59 -41.15 10.29
N GLU A 30 4.34 -41.07 9.85
CA GLU A 30 3.98 -40.56 8.53
C GLU A 30 4.00 -39.02 8.53
N GLY A 31 4.52 -38.44 7.46
CA GLY A 31 4.51 -37.00 7.23
C GLY A 31 3.55 -36.63 6.10
N LYS A 32 2.76 -35.57 6.27
CA LYS A 32 1.98 -34.93 5.20
C LYS A 32 2.71 -33.66 4.77
N VAL A 33 2.99 -33.54 3.48
CA VAL A 33 3.56 -32.31 2.91
C VAL A 33 2.46 -31.27 2.77
N CYS A 34 2.73 -30.08 3.30
CA CYS A 34 1.84 -28.93 3.24
C CYS A 34 2.06 -28.10 1.97
N PRO A 35 1.11 -27.24 1.56
CA PRO A 35 1.26 -26.39 0.37
C PRO A 35 2.46 -25.43 0.42
N ASP A 36 2.96 -25.11 1.61
CA ASP A 36 4.15 -24.29 1.84
C ASP A 36 5.47 -25.10 1.79
N GLY A 37 5.40 -26.41 1.59
CA GLY A 37 6.54 -27.32 1.56
C GLY A 37 6.97 -27.88 2.93
N SER A 38 6.33 -27.46 4.03
CA SER A 38 6.57 -28.04 5.36
C SER A 38 6.00 -29.47 5.47
N VAL A 39 6.43 -30.22 6.48
CA VAL A 39 5.96 -31.59 6.73
C VAL A 39 5.38 -31.68 8.14
N VAL A 40 4.10 -32.04 8.24
CA VAL A 40 3.40 -32.23 9.52
C VAL A 40 3.21 -33.72 9.82
N GLY A 41 3.36 -34.08 11.09
CA GLY A 41 3.15 -35.45 11.58
C GLY A 41 1.73 -35.69 12.06
N ARG A 42 1.44 -36.93 12.48
CA ARG A 42 0.20 -37.28 13.18
C ARG A 42 0.30 -36.96 14.67
N THR A 43 -0.76 -36.42 15.26
CA THR A 43 -0.84 -36.07 16.68
C THR A 43 -2.23 -36.38 17.27
N GLY A 44 -2.32 -36.33 18.59
CA GLY A 44 -3.57 -36.52 19.34
C GLY A 44 -4.06 -37.97 19.47
N PRO A 45 -5.16 -38.19 20.21
CA PRO A 45 -5.67 -39.52 20.52
C PRO A 45 -6.20 -40.30 19.31
N ASN A 46 -6.53 -39.61 18.21
CA ASN A 46 -6.99 -40.20 16.97
C ASN A 46 -5.90 -40.29 15.88
N CYS A 47 -4.66 -39.87 16.18
CA CYS A 47 -3.55 -39.82 15.22
C CYS A 47 -3.91 -39.12 13.90
N GLU A 48 -4.55 -37.97 14.01
CA GLU A 48 -4.87 -37.11 12.87
C GLU A 48 -3.64 -36.27 12.50
N PHE A 49 -3.50 -35.88 11.24
CA PHE A 49 -2.43 -34.97 10.86
C PHE A 49 -2.62 -33.64 11.59
N GLU A 50 -1.53 -33.12 12.15
CA GLU A 50 -1.52 -31.73 12.61
C GLU A 50 -1.91 -30.82 11.45
N GLN A 51 -2.62 -29.74 11.77
CA GLN A 51 -2.99 -28.76 10.77
C GLN A 51 -1.74 -28.21 10.11
N CYS A 52 -1.76 -28.11 8.77
CA CYS A 52 -0.69 -27.42 8.06
C CYS A 52 -0.57 -25.99 8.61
N PRO A 53 0.64 -25.38 8.61
CA PRO A 53 0.86 -23.99 9.02
C PRO A 53 0.03 -22.94 8.24
N THR A 54 -0.78 -23.38 7.27
CA THR A 54 -1.73 -22.59 6.50
C THR A 54 -3.15 -22.59 7.08
N GLU A 55 -3.49 -23.45 8.03
CA GLU A 55 -4.83 -23.48 8.67
C GLU A 55 -4.86 -22.72 10.01
N SER A 56 -3.70 -22.42 10.58
CA SER A 56 -3.52 -21.32 11.54
C SER A 56 -3.04 -20.11 10.76
N GLY A 57 -3.90 -19.09 10.64
CA GLY A 57 -3.65 -17.89 9.84
C GLY A 57 -2.24 -17.35 10.02
N LYS A 58 -1.66 -16.89 8.91
CA LYS A 58 -0.33 -16.30 8.87
C LYS A 58 -0.38 -14.98 9.61
N VAL A 59 -0.20 -15.07 10.92
CA VAL A 59 -0.36 -13.98 11.87
C VAL A 59 1.03 -13.51 12.23
N ILE A 60 1.31 -12.23 12.02
CA ILE A 60 2.52 -11.57 12.48
C ILE A 60 2.21 -10.69 13.68
N GLU A 61 3.16 -10.56 14.58
CA GLU A 61 3.06 -9.61 15.68
C GLU A 61 3.50 -8.23 15.19
N ILE A 62 2.62 -7.25 15.31
CA ILE A 62 2.89 -5.84 15.06
C ILE A 62 2.59 -5.11 16.36
N GLN A 63 3.64 -4.58 17.01
CA GLN A 63 3.56 -4.13 18.40
C GLN A 63 2.95 -5.25 19.27
N ASP A 64 1.86 -4.98 20.00
CA ASP A 64 1.15 -5.94 20.85
C ASP A 64 -0.01 -6.67 20.13
N TYR A 65 -0.19 -6.42 18.83
CA TYR A 65 -1.29 -6.97 18.05
C TYR A 65 -0.87 -8.18 17.21
N LYS A 66 -1.74 -9.19 17.21
CA LYS A 66 -1.66 -10.35 16.33
C LYS A 66 -2.45 -10.05 15.06
N ILE A 67 -1.73 -9.85 13.96
CA ILE A 67 -2.29 -9.36 12.70
C ILE A 67 -2.23 -10.45 11.64
N ASP A 68 -3.39 -10.81 11.08
CA ASP A 68 -3.47 -11.70 9.92
C ASP A 68 -2.97 -11.00 8.65
N ILE A 69 -2.13 -11.69 7.87
CA ILE A 69 -1.58 -11.19 6.60
C ILE A 69 -1.94 -12.08 5.41
N THR A 70 -3.04 -12.83 5.51
CA THR A 70 -3.53 -13.61 4.36
C THR A 70 -4.09 -12.71 3.28
N CYS A 71 -4.00 -13.15 2.03
CA CYS A 71 -4.46 -12.38 0.87
C CYS A 71 -4.90 -13.29 -0.26
N ASN A 72 -5.66 -12.72 -1.20
CA ASN A 72 -6.05 -13.39 -2.44
C ASN A 72 -5.40 -12.78 -3.69
N THR A 73 -5.05 -11.48 -3.65
CA THR A 73 -4.55 -10.73 -4.80
C THR A 73 -3.51 -9.70 -4.37
N ASP A 74 -2.63 -9.29 -5.27
CA ASP A 74 -1.60 -8.27 -4.99
C ASP A 74 -2.21 -6.94 -4.51
N SER A 75 -3.39 -6.56 -5.00
CA SER A 75 -4.09 -5.33 -4.59
C SER A 75 -4.54 -5.33 -3.13
N ASP A 76 -4.59 -6.49 -2.50
CA ASP A 76 -4.91 -6.60 -1.07
C ASP A 76 -3.70 -6.26 -0.18
N CYS A 77 -2.48 -6.26 -0.74
CA CYS A 77 -1.27 -6.15 0.04
C CYS A 77 -0.71 -4.73 0.06
N GLN A 78 -0.33 -4.27 1.25
CA GLN A 78 0.22 -2.93 1.48
C GLN A 78 1.42 -2.98 2.42
N LEU A 79 2.37 -2.06 2.24
CA LEU A 79 3.55 -1.97 3.11
C LEU A 79 3.29 -1.06 4.30
N ILE A 80 3.63 -1.54 5.50
CA ILE A 80 3.58 -0.78 6.75
C ILE A 80 4.92 -0.87 7.48
N ASN A 81 5.14 0.03 8.44
CA ASN A 81 6.25 -0.06 9.38
C ASN A 81 5.77 -0.79 10.63
N LYS A 82 6.30 -1.99 10.87
CA LYS A 82 5.93 -2.86 11.99
C LYS A 82 6.28 -2.25 13.35
N GLU A 83 7.37 -1.49 13.44
CA GLU A 83 7.81 -0.85 14.69
C GLU A 83 6.86 0.28 15.08
N LEU A 84 6.40 1.05 14.09
CA LEU A 84 5.49 2.18 14.30
C LEU A 84 4.01 1.78 14.26
N GLY A 85 3.69 0.51 14.00
CA GLY A 85 2.32 0.04 13.76
C GLY A 85 1.77 0.45 12.38
N LEU A 86 2.09 1.66 11.92
CA LEU A 86 1.78 2.17 10.59
C LEU A 86 2.91 3.09 10.11
N SER A 87 3.21 3.12 8.81
CA SER A 87 4.29 3.98 8.28
C SER A 87 4.00 5.47 8.41
N CYS A 88 2.78 5.88 8.10
CA CYS A 88 2.32 7.26 8.20
C CYS A 88 0.80 7.29 8.35
N CYS A 89 0.30 8.18 9.19
CA CYS A 89 -1.10 8.56 9.20
C CYS A 89 -1.41 9.64 8.15
N TYR A 90 -0.42 10.51 7.98
CA TYR A 90 -0.37 11.80 7.30
C TYR A 90 0.34 11.93 5.96
N ALA A 91 -0.15 12.78 5.06
CA ALA A 91 0.73 13.61 4.23
C ALA A 91 1.70 14.44 5.10
N GLY A 92 2.99 14.55 4.76
CA GLY A 92 3.86 15.58 5.36
C GLY A 92 4.21 15.42 6.86
N ALA A 93 3.72 14.40 7.56
CA ALA A 93 4.22 13.95 8.86
C ALA A 93 5.03 12.66 8.80
N CYS A 94 5.29 12.17 7.59
CA CYS A 94 6.20 11.06 7.41
C CYS A 94 7.65 11.54 7.65
N ILE A 95 8.38 10.84 8.50
CA ILE A 95 9.82 10.70 8.29
C ILE A 95 10.05 10.07 6.89
N PRO A 96 11.18 10.35 6.21
CA PRO A 96 11.50 9.68 4.95
C PRO A 96 11.32 8.16 5.05
N VAL A 97 10.42 7.61 4.24
CA VAL A 97 10.11 6.18 4.21
C VAL A 97 11.19 5.45 3.42
N ASP A 98 11.89 4.55 4.09
CA ASP A 98 12.90 3.68 3.49
C ASP A 98 12.46 2.22 3.60
N TYR A 99 11.77 1.73 2.56
CA TYR A 99 11.24 0.36 2.51
C TYR A 99 12.32 -0.73 2.49
N SER A 100 13.59 -0.37 2.28
CA SER A 100 14.70 -1.32 2.39
C SER A 100 14.91 -1.82 3.81
N ARG A 101 14.47 -1.04 4.82
CA ARG A 101 14.61 -1.41 6.22
C ARG A 101 13.75 -2.64 6.57
N ALA A 102 14.30 -3.51 7.41
CA ALA A 102 13.63 -4.73 7.87
C ALA A 102 12.32 -4.46 8.62
N GLY A 103 12.18 -3.29 9.25
CA GLY A 103 10.96 -2.87 9.93
C GLY A 103 9.75 -2.68 9.02
N TYR A 104 9.93 -2.66 7.69
CA TYR A 104 8.80 -2.62 6.75
C TYR A 104 8.35 -4.02 6.33
N VAL A 105 7.06 -4.29 6.50
CA VAL A 105 6.42 -5.57 6.20
C VAL A 105 5.18 -5.36 5.33
N ALA A 106 4.71 -6.41 4.67
CA ALA A 106 3.48 -6.39 3.91
C ALA A 106 2.32 -6.95 4.74
N VAL A 107 1.18 -6.28 4.70
CA VAL A 107 -0.06 -6.67 5.39
C VAL A 107 -1.24 -6.58 4.43
N ASN A 108 -2.34 -7.27 4.73
CA ASN A 108 -3.56 -7.14 3.94
C ASN A 108 -4.33 -5.85 4.24
N SER A 109 -5.37 -5.56 3.45
CA SER A 109 -6.14 -4.31 3.55
C SER A 109 -6.82 -4.17 4.91
N ASN A 110 -7.37 -5.26 5.45
CA ASN A 110 -8.03 -5.27 6.75
C ASN A 110 -7.05 -4.96 7.90
N ALA A 111 -5.86 -5.55 7.85
CA ALA A 111 -4.78 -5.28 8.78
C ALA A 111 -4.30 -3.83 8.70
N PHE A 112 -4.14 -3.30 7.49
CA PHE A 112 -3.79 -1.90 7.27
C PHE A 112 -4.83 -0.95 7.88
N GLU A 113 -6.13 -1.18 7.61
CA GLU A 113 -7.21 -0.36 8.18
C GLU A 113 -7.26 -0.44 9.70
N THR A 114 -7.07 -1.64 10.26
CA THR A 114 -6.99 -1.84 11.71
C THR A 114 -5.86 -1.02 12.32
N LEU A 115 -4.65 -1.14 11.77
CA LEU A 115 -3.48 -0.40 12.24
C LEU A 115 -3.63 1.11 12.04
N ARG A 116 -4.31 1.54 10.97
CA ARG A 116 -4.65 2.96 10.76
C ARG A 116 -5.58 3.48 11.83
N ASN A 117 -6.67 2.77 12.12
CA ASN A 117 -7.63 3.21 13.13
C ASN A 117 -7.02 3.21 14.55
N LEU A 118 -6.04 2.35 14.82
CA LEU A 118 -5.34 2.29 16.09
C LEU A 118 -4.29 3.40 16.26
N ASN A 119 -3.54 3.70 15.19
CA ASN A 119 -2.35 4.55 15.29
C ASN A 119 -2.57 5.98 14.77
N CYS A 120 -3.73 6.27 14.17
CA CYS A 120 -4.01 7.56 13.54
C CYS A 120 -5.24 8.26 14.10
N PRO A 121 -5.23 9.60 14.16
CA PRO A 121 -6.41 10.37 14.51
C PRO A 121 -7.52 10.20 13.46
N SER A 122 -8.76 10.48 13.85
CA SER A 122 -9.90 10.48 12.92
C SER A 122 -9.70 11.51 11.81
N LYS A 123 -10.44 11.34 10.70
CA LYS A 123 -10.35 12.26 9.54
C LYS A 123 -10.72 13.70 9.94
N GLU A 124 -11.65 13.84 10.88
CA GLU A 124 -12.14 15.11 11.40
C GLU A 124 -11.12 15.79 12.32
N GLU A 125 -10.37 15.02 13.11
CA GLU A 125 -9.28 15.51 13.97
C GLU A 125 -8.01 15.86 13.19
N CYS A 126 -7.84 15.26 12.01
CA CYS A 126 -6.71 15.42 11.11
C CYS A 126 -6.56 16.84 10.53
N GLY A 127 -7.63 17.66 10.59
CA GLY A 127 -7.68 19.00 10.01
C GLY A 127 -7.64 19.01 8.47
N PRO A 128 -7.74 20.19 7.83
CA PRO A 128 -7.65 20.32 6.38
C PRO A 128 -6.25 19.96 5.89
N ALA A 129 -6.12 19.63 4.59
CA ALA A 129 -4.82 19.51 3.95
C ALA A 129 -3.94 20.74 4.28
N PRO A 130 -2.65 20.56 4.60
CA PRO A 130 -1.82 19.37 4.40
C PRO A 130 -1.89 18.32 5.52
N GLY A 131 -2.80 18.44 6.49
CA GLY A 131 -2.93 17.49 7.61
C GLY A 131 -3.42 16.09 7.24
N CYS A 132 -3.97 15.87 6.04
CA CYS A 132 -4.58 14.59 5.63
C CYS A 132 -4.40 14.30 4.10
N PRO A 133 -4.70 13.07 3.63
CA PRO A 133 -3.81 12.18 2.86
C PRO A 133 -3.13 12.81 1.63
N SER A 134 -1.81 12.63 1.55
CA SER A 134 -1.00 12.85 0.34
C SER A 134 -0.36 11.53 -0.02
N VAL A 135 -0.37 11.29 -1.32
CA VAL A 135 0.24 10.12 -1.94
C VAL A 135 1.74 10.19 -1.71
N MET A 136 2.34 9.08 -1.26
CA MET A 136 3.80 9.01 -1.14
C MET A 136 4.44 9.37 -2.48
N PRO A 137 5.58 10.10 -2.47
CA PRO A 137 6.31 10.38 -3.69
C PRO A 137 6.66 9.05 -4.39
N PRO A 138 6.47 8.94 -5.73
CA PRO A 138 6.71 7.70 -6.48
C PRO A 138 8.14 7.12 -6.33
N GLN A 139 9.07 7.90 -5.79
CA GLN A 139 10.49 7.59 -5.74
C GLN A 139 10.90 6.73 -4.54
N SER A 140 10.24 6.82 -3.38
CA SER A 140 10.61 6.05 -2.18
C SER A 140 10.20 4.57 -2.28
N ASN A 141 9.19 4.26 -3.09
CA ASN A 141 8.70 2.88 -3.31
C ASN A 141 9.10 2.30 -4.68
N LYS A 142 10.25 2.72 -5.23
CA LYS A 142 10.73 2.21 -6.54
C LYS A 142 11.20 0.78 -6.50
N PHE A 143 11.79 0.35 -5.39
CA PHE A 143 12.49 -0.93 -5.29
C PHE A 143 11.73 -1.99 -4.50
N PHE A 144 10.62 -1.65 -3.88
CA PHE A 144 9.84 -2.58 -3.06
C PHE A 144 8.38 -2.57 -3.48
N VAL A 145 7.68 -3.68 -3.23
CA VAL A 145 6.24 -3.82 -3.46
C VAL A 145 5.69 -4.84 -2.47
N ALA A 146 4.42 -4.71 -2.11
CA ALA A 146 3.69 -5.74 -1.38
C ALA A 146 2.96 -6.61 -2.41
N GLN A 147 3.17 -7.92 -2.37
CA GLN A 147 2.52 -8.87 -3.29
C GLN A 147 1.92 -10.04 -2.52
N CYS A 148 0.88 -10.62 -3.10
CA CYS A 148 0.24 -11.81 -2.56
C CYS A 148 0.90 -13.06 -3.13
N ILE A 149 1.80 -13.65 -2.35
CA ILE A 149 2.54 -14.84 -2.76
C ILE A 149 2.12 -16.01 -1.88
N SER A 150 1.53 -17.03 -2.49
CA SER A 150 1.04 -18.23 -1.80
C SER A 150 0.06 -17.89 -0.66
N GLY A 151 -0.83 -16.94 -0.93
CA GLY A 151 -1.87 -16.48 0.00
C GLY A 151 -1.34 -15.65 1.17
N ILE A 152 -0.15 -15.05 1.05
CA ILE A 152 0.47 -14.18 2.07
C ILE A 152 0.89 -12.87 1.44
N CYS A 153 0.61 -11.77 2.13
CA CYS A 153 1.26 -10.51 1.79
C CYS A 153 2.75 -10.56 2.14
N GLN A 154 3.59 -10.43 1.12
CA GLN A 154 5.05 -10.42 1.24
C GLN A 154 5.62 -9.12 0.69
N LYS A 155 6.64 -8.57 1.36
CA LYS A 155 7.43 -7.46 0.83
C LYS A 155 8.48 -8.01 -0.14
N ILE A 156 8.41 -7.59 -1.38
CA ILE A 156 9.27 -8.05 -2.46
C ILE A 156 10.16 -6.91 -2.93
N GLN A 157 11.45 -7.20 -3.09
CA GLN A 157 12.38 -6.30 -3.77
C GLN A 157 12.20 -6.48 -5.28
N LYS A 158 11.84 -5.40 -5.98
CA LYS A 158 11.80 -5.38 -7.45
C LYS A 158 13.22 -5.54 -8.01
N PRO A 159 13.40 -6.19 -9.18
CA PRO A 159 14.70 -6.26 -9.84
C PRO A 159 15.30 -4.86 -10.03
N THR A 160 16.62 -4.73 -9.89
CA THR A 160 17.37 -3.48 -10.07
C THR A 160 17.28 -2.89 -11.49
N GLU A 161 16.72 -3.65 -12.43
CA GLU A 161 16.51 -3.31 -13.84
C GLU A 161 15.00 -3.22 -14.19
N TYR A 162 14.16 -2.86 -13.21
CA TYR A 162 12.74 -2.63 -13.45
C TYR A 162 12.55 -1.32 -14.23
N ASN A 163 12.48 -1.44 -15.56
CA ASN A 163 12.20 -0.31 -16.42
C ASN A 163 10.73 0.11 -16.25
N TYR A 164 10.50 1.13 -15.42
CA TYR A 164 9.17 1.69 -15.14
C TYR A 164 8.45 2.19 -16.42
N GLU A 165 9.20 2.36 -17.53
CA GLU A 165 8.69 2.71 -18.85
C GLU A 165 7.82 1.60 -19.49
N ASP A 166 7.99 0.32 -19.11
CA ASP A 166 7.30 -0.84 -19.74
C ASP A 166 6.21 -1.51 -18.87
N SER A 167 6.07 -1.16 -17.59
CA SER A 167 5.00 -1.74 -16.75
C SER A 167 3.65 -1.10 -17.09
N GLU A 168 2.66 -1.87 -17.57
CA GLU A 168 1.31 -1.36 -17.80
C GLU A 168 0.72 -0.79 -16.50
N ILE A 169 0.37 0.51 -16.51
CA ILE A 169 -0.38 1.13 -15.41
C ILE A 169 -1.87 0.80 -15.57
N THR A 170 -2.57 0.56 -14.46
CA THR A 170 -4.03 0.34 -14.44
C THR A 170 -4.81 1.63 -14.09
N GLN A 171 -4.12 2.64 -13.57
CA GLN A 171 -4.68 3.95 -13.23
C GLN A 171 -3.61 5.04 -13.40
N GLY A 172 -3.98 6.20 -13.94
CA GLY A 172 -3.08 7.33 -14.10
C GLY A 172 -3.14 7.95 -15.50
N ALA A 173 -2.00 8.33 -16.07
CA ALA A 173 -1.96 8.94 -17.39
C ALA A 173 -0.72 8.56 -18.20
N LYS A 174 -0.88 8.62 -19.54
CA LYS A 174 0.21 8.48 -20.51
C LYS A 174 -0.01 9.36 -21.74
N GLY A 175 1.06 9.65 -22.46
CA GLY A 175 0.98 10.45 -23.69
C GLY A 175 2.33 11.00 -24.12
N GLN A 176 2.29 12.02 -24.97
CA GLN A 176 3.45 12.73 -25.48
C GLN A 176 3.60 14.10 -24.83
N VAL A 177 4.85 14.47 -24.55
CA VAL A 177 5.24 15.80 -24.08
C VAL A 177 6.08 16.43 -25.16
N LEU A 178 5.61 17.57 -25.65
CA LEU A 178 6.28 18.37 -26.65
C LEU A 178 6.73 19.70 -26.03
N TYR A 179 7.93 20.13 -26.40
CA TYR A 179 8.53 21.38 -25.94
C TYR A 179 9.02 22.20 -27.12
N GLY A 180 8.78 23.51 -27.06
CA GLY A 180 9.32 24.49 -27.99
C GLY A 180 9.79 25.72 -27.24
N GLU A 181 10.67 26.50 -27.86
CA GLU A 181 11.06 27.81 -27.37
C GLU A 181 11.30 28.77 -28.53
N GLY A 182 11.05 30.06 -28.31
CA GLY A 182 11.20 31.06 -29.35
C GLY A 182 10.66 32.43 -28.95
N ASP A 183 10.65 33.35 -29.92
CA ASP A 183 10.15 34.71 -29.73
C ASP A 183 8.63 34.71 -29.56
N CYS A 184 8.15 35.45 -28.57
CA CYS A 184 6.72 35.65 -28.33
C CYS A 184 6.24 37.05 -28.74
N MET A 185 7.16 37.91 -29.20
CA MET A 185 6.86 39.21 -29.79
C MET A 185 7.51 39.36 -31.17
N PRO A 186 6.75 39.74 -32.22
CA PRO A 186 5.29 39.94 -32.22
C PRO A 186 4.54 38.62 -31.93
N PRO A 187 3.24 38.66 -31.54
CA PRO A 187 2.48 37.46 -31.19
C PRO A 187 2.51 36.43 -32.32
N VAL A 188 3.35 35.41 -32.16
CA VAL A 188 3.42 34.30 -33.12
C VAL A 188 2.16 33.45 -32.93
N VAL A 189 1.42 33.22 -34.01
CA VAL A 189 0.27 32.31 -34.04
C VAL A 189 0.74 30.94 -33.56
N GLU A 190 -0.01 30.32 -32.63
CA GLU A 190 0.37 29.07 -31.96
C GLU A 190 0.70 27.93 -32.95
N GLU A 191 0.05 27.94 -34.12
CA GLU A 191 0.24 26.99 -35.22
C GLU A 191 1.65 27.04 -35.86
N ASN A 192 2.34 28.17 -35.77
CA ASN A 192 3.68 28.34 -36.34
C ASN A 192 4.80 27.94 -35.36
N ARG A 193 4.46 27.65 -34.11
CA ARG A 193 5.44 27.26 -33.10
C ARG A 193 5.99 25.89 -33.43
N GLN A 194 7.32 25.82 -33.45
CA GLN A 194 8.04 24.57 -33.61
C GLN A 194 8.14 23.87 -32.26
N TYR A 195 7.89 22.57 -32.25
CA TYR A 195 7.99 21.72 -31.08
C TYR A 195 8.81 20.49 -31.40
N SER A 196 9.54 20.00 -30.41
CA SER A 196 10.23 18.72 -30.44
C SER A 196 9.82 17.87 -29.24
N ASN A 197 10.13 16.58 -29.30
CA ASN A 197 9.97 15.67 -28.17
C ASN A 197 10.71 16.21 -26.94
N TYR A 198 10.01 16.29 -25.81
CA TYR A 198 10.57 16.81 -24.57
C TYR A 198 11.49 15.78 -23.90
N ASN A 199 12.58 16.27 -23.32
CA ASN A 199 13.50 15.49 -22.50
C ASN A 199 13.74 16.28 -21.21
N GLY A 200 13.29 15.74 -20.08
CA GLY A 200 13.41 16.47 -18.80
C GLY A 200 12.37 16.05 -17.76
N ASN A 201 12.27 16.83 -16.69
CA ASN A 201 11.37 16.54 -15.59
C ASN A 201 9.99 17.14 -15.85
N ILE A 202 8.95 16.38 -15.54
CA ILE A 202 7.57 16.87 -15.50
C ILE A 202 6.97 16.60 -14.13
N TYR A 203 6.16 17.56 -13.69
CA TYR A 203 5.60 17.66 -12.35
C TYR A 203 4.08 17.66 -12.44
N PHE A 204 3.43 16.77 -11.70
CA PHE A 204 1.98 16.67 -11.56
C PHE A 204 1.60 17.13 -10.16
N ILE A 205 1.06 18.34 -10.05
CA ILE A 205 0.73 19.02 -8.79
C ILE A 205 -0.79 18.93 -8.60
N ALA A 206 -1.29 18.32 -7.53
CA ALA A 206 -2.73 18.23 -7.32
C ALA A 206 -3.33 19.63 -7.08
N LYS A 207 -4.42 19.95 -7.79
CA LYS A 207 -5.04 21.28 -7.83
C LYS A 207 -5.48 21.75 -6.44
N LYS A 208 -5.92 20.83 -5.58
CA LYS A 208 -6.30 21.11 -4.19
C LYS A 208 -5.18 21.73 -3.33
N TYR A 209 -3.92 21.63 -3.76
CA TYR A 209 -2.78 22.24 -3.06
C TYR A 209 -2.39 23.61 -3.61
N ILE A 210 -3.05 24.09 -4.66
CA ILE A 210 -2.70 25.36 -5.32
C ILE A 210 -3.92 26.28 -5.52
N VAL A 211 -5.13 25.76 -5.35
CA VAL A 211 -6.38 26.51 -5.46
C VAL A 211 -7.24 26.22 -4.25
N ASP A 212 -7.75 27.27 -3.60
CA ASP A 212 -8.66 27.17 -2.45
C ASP A 212 -10.10 26.82 -2.87
N GLU A 213 -11.00 26.71 -1.89
CA GLU A 213 -12.42 26.38 -2.11
C GLU A 213 -13.17 27.42 -2.96
N ASN A 214 -12.65 28.65 -3.04
CA ASN A 214 -13.23 29.75 -3.82
C ASN A 214 -12.67 29.83 -5.24
N GLY A 215 -11.70 28.97 -5.59
CA GLY A 215 -11.03 29.03 -6.88
C GLY A 215 -9.87 30.03 -6.93
N GLU A 216 -9.49 30.65 -5.81
CA GLU A 216 -8.34 31.53 -5.74
C GLU A 216 -7.05 30.73 -5.58
N TYR A 217 -5.99 31.19 -6.25
CA TYR A 217 -4.67 30.60 -6.08
C TYR A 217 -4.19 30.91 -4.67
N ILE A 218 -3.81 29.87 -3.92
CA ILE A 218 -3.16 30.09 -2.62
C ILE A 218 -1.75 30.64 -2.86
N VAL A 219 -1.65 31.97 -2.83
CA VAL A 219 -0.40 32.70 -3.10
C VAL A 219 0.55 32.43 -1.93
N GLY A 220 1.36 31.36 -2.06
CA GLY A 220 2.26 30.91 -0.99
C GLY A 220 2.54 29.40 -0.91
N ALA A 221 1.99 28.55 -1.79
CA ALA A 221 2.35 27.13 -1.81
C ALA A 221 3.05 26.75 -3.14
N PRO A 222 4.22 26.08 -3.13
CA PRO A 222 4.90 25.40 -2.01
C PRO A 222 6.40 25.74 -1.87
N GLY A 223 6.81 26.13 -0.67
CA GLY A 223 8.20 25.94 -0.28
C GLY A 223 8.53 24.45 -0.34
N SER A 224 9.49 24.08 -1.20
CA SER A 224 10.46 22.96 -1.08
C SER A 224 10.03 21.59 -0.51
N SER A 225 8.75 21.28 -0.36
CA SER A 225 8.28 19.96 0.07
C SER A 225 8.08 19.11 -1.18
N LYS A 226 8.86 18.03 -1.28
CA LYS A 226 8.79 17.02 -2.35
C LYS A 226 7.47 16.23 -2.33
N ASP A 227 6.53 16.54 -1.41
CA ASP A 227 5.37 15.73 -1.06
C ASP A 227 4.05 16.19 -1.68
N ILE A 228 4.10 17.25 -2.49
CA ILE A 228 2.92 17.90 -3.09
C ILE A 228 2.77 17.61 -4.59
N TYR A 229 3.80 17.03 -5.21
CA TYR A 229 3.85 16.76 -6.63
C TYR A 229 4.37 15.36 -6.90
N ALA A 230 3.84 14.71 -7.93
CA ALA A 230 4.48 13.55 -8.52
C ALA A 230 5.47 14.03 -9.60
N LYS A 231 6.67 13.43 -9.64
CA LYS A 231 7.74 13.78 -10.58
C LYS A 231 8.17 12.55 -11.37
N ILE A 232 8.24 12.70 -12.70
CA ILE A 232 8.86 11.72 -13.60
C ILE A 232 9.87 12.42 -14.50
N THR A 233 10.79 11.65 -15.06
CA THR A 233 11.72 12.10 -16.10
C THR A 233 11.24 11.53 -17.42
N VAL A 234 10.92 12.42 -18.36
CA VAL A 234 10.50 12.11 -19.72
C VAL A 234 11.75 11.99 -20.59
N LYS A 235 11.79 10.95 -21.42
CA LYS A 235 12.78 10.75 -22.47
C LYS A 235 12.05 10.57 -23.79
N ASP A 236 12.53 11.25 -24.83
CA ASP A 236 11.95 11.22 -26.17
C ASP A 236 10.44 11.50 -26.21
N GLY A 237 9.99 12.44 -25.37
CA GLY A 237 8.61 12.91 -25.35
C GLY A 237 7.60 11.98 -24.67
N TYR A 238 7.84 10.66 -24.61
CA TYR A 238 6.88 9.74 -24.03
C TYR A 238 6.86 9.80 -22.50
N TYR A 239 5.67 9.83 -21.93
CA TYR A 239 5.48 9.75 -20.49
C TYR A 239 4.39 8.74 -20.12
N GLN A 240 4.60 8.10 -18.96
CA GLN A 240 3.60 7.29 -18.28
C GLN A 240 3.74 7.47 -16.77
N ILE A 241 2.63 7.62 -16.07
CA ILE A 241 2.62 7.83 -14.63
C ILE A 241 1.36 7.27 -13.98
N SER A 242 1.54 6.53 -12.88
CA SER A 242 0.44 6.14 -11.99
C SER A 242 0.08 7.31 -11.08
N LEU A 243 -1.19 7.71 -11.09
CA LEU A 243 -1.72 8.81 -10.27
C LEU A 243 -3.02 8.38 -9.60
N ASN A 244 -3.34 9.00 -8.46
CA ASN A 244 -4.61 8.80 -7.80
C ASN A 244 -5.71 9.65 -8.45
N PRO A 245 -6.99 9.32 -8.25
CA PRO A 245 -8.09 10.12 -8.79
C PRO A 245 -8.09 11.52 -8.16
N ASP A 246 -7.77 12.54 -8.96
CA ASP A 246 -7.72 13.95 -8.58
C ASP A 246 -7.56 14.80 -9.86
N VAL A 247 -7.59 16.12 -9.70
CA VAL A 247 -7.22 17.06 -10.77
C VAL A 247 -5.79 17.52 -10.54
N TYR A 248 -4.94 17.36 -11.55
CA TYR A 248 -3.53 17.74 -11.49
C TYR A 248 -3.23 18.89 -12.45
N PHE A 249 -2.47 19.88 -11.99
CA PHE A 249 -1.73 20.79 -12.85
C PHE A 249 -0.42 20.14 -13.29
N VAL A 250 -0.05 20.31 -14.56
CA VAL A 250 1.12 19.67 -15.16
C VAL A 250 2.11 20.73 -15.63
N SER A 251 3.36 20.63 -15.17
CA SER A 251 4.40 21.63 -15.39
C SER A 251 5.75 20.99 -15.69
N ILE A 252 6.59 21.68 -16.48
CA ILE A 252 8.00 21.34 -16.69
C ILE A 252 8.95 22.08 -15.72
N ALA A 253 8.39 22.93 -14.84
CA ALA A 253 9.12 23.67 -13.82
C ALA A 253 8.48 23.43 -12.44
N GLU A 254 9.32 23.38 -11.40
CA GLU A 254 8.89 23.22 -10.00
C GLU A 254 8.01 24.36 -9.51
N ILE A 255 8.23 25.56 -10.06
CA ILE A 255 7.48 26.77 -9.76
C ILE A 255 7.03 27.33 -11.11
N ASN A 256 5.72 27.33 -11.36
CA ASN A 256 5.14 27.88 -12.57
C ASN A 256 3.90 28.67 -12.22
N THR A 257 3.77 29.87 -12.79
CA THR A 257 2.62 30.76 -12.61
C THR A 257 1.55 30.56 -13.68
N ASN A 258 1.80 29.69 -14.67
CA ASN A 258 0.93 29.49 -15.82
C ASN A 258 0.19 28.14 -15.75
N PHE A 259 -0.96 28.16 -15.08
CA PHE A 259 -1.75 26.97 -14.74
C PHE A 259 -2.65 26.42 -15.86
N LYS A 260 -2.20 26.50 -17.13
CA LYS A 260 -3.02 26.14 -18.29
C LYS A 260 -3.21 24.63 -18.49
N ASN A 261 -2.17 23.85 -18.22
CA ASN A 261 -2.18 22.41 -18.47
C ASN A 261 -2.71 21.66 -17.24
N ASN A 262 -3.96 21.19 -17.30
CA ASN A 262 -4.55 20.35 -16.27
C ASN A 262 -4.88 18.95 -16.80
N ILE A 263 -5.00 17.96 -15.93
CA ILE A 263 -5.50 16.63 -16.24
C ILE A 263 -6.33 16.10 -15.08
N THR A 264 -7.48 15.50 -15.38
CA THR A 264 -8.31 14.82 -14.40
C THR A 264 -8.03 13.33 -14.48
N ILE A 265 -7.69 12.73 -13.34
CA ILE A 265 -7.48 11.29 -13.21
C ILE A 265 -8.74 10.67 -12.60
N GLU A 266 -9.21 9.58 -13.19
CA GLU A 266 -10.37 8.81 -12.73
C GLU A 266 -9.92 7.49 -12.09
N SER A 267 -10.74 6.93 -11.20
CA SER A 267 -10.47 5.63 -10.58
C SER A 267 -10.37 4.51 -11.61
N ASN A 268 -9.36 3.65 -11.47
CA ASN A 268 -9.13 2.46 -12.30
C ASN A 268 -9.07 2.75 -13.82
N LYS A 269 -8.56 3.91 -14.21
CA LYS A 269 -8.50 4.34 -15.61
C LYS A 269 -7.16 4.97 -15.96
N VAL A 270 -6.67 4.65 -17.16
CA VAL A 270 -5.49 5.29 -17.76
C VAL A 270 -5.96 6.35 -18.75
N ILE A 271 -5.62 7.61 -18.48
CA ILE A 271 -5.97 8.75 -19.32
C ILE A 271 -4.88 8.97 -20.35
N GLN A 272 -5.26 9.00 -21.64
CA GLN A 272 -4.35 9.38 -22.71
C GLN A 272 -4.44 10.89 -22.94
N LYS A 273 -3.34 11.62 -22.71
CA LYS A 273 -3.31 13.08 -22.88
C LYS A 273 -1.92 13.56 -23.27
N ASP A 274 -1.84 14.40 -24.29
CA ASP A 274 -0.59 15.03 -24.69
C ASP A 274 -0.45 16.42 -24.05
N PHE A 275 0.79 16.83 -23.80
CA PHE A 275 1.12 18.14 -23.27
C PHE A 275 2.06 18.90 -24.21
N LYS A 276 1.78 20.18 -24.39
CA LYS A 276 2.67 21.11 -25.09
C LYS A 276 3.12 22.20 -24.12
N PHE A 277 4.43 22.46 -24.11
CA PHE A 277 5.03 23.55 -23.36
C PHE A 277 5.81 24.44 -24.30
N PHE A 278 5.63 25.76 -24.20
CA PHE A 278 6.37 26.71 -25.01
C PHE A 278 6.99 27.78 -24.13
N LYS A 279 8.31 27.96 -24.23
CA LYS A 279 9.04 28.99 -23.49
C LYS A 279 9.28 30.21 -24.39
N CYS A 280 8.77 31.35 -23.96
CA CYS A 280 9.12 32.63 -24.58
C CYS A 280 10.55 33.02 -24.20
N LEU A 281 11.38 33.29 -25.20
CA LEU A 281 12.76 33.78 -25.01
C LEU A 281 12.82 35.31 -25.03
N THR A 282 11.89 35.95 -25.72
CA THR A 282 11.73 37.41 -25.81
C THR A 282 10.24 37.77 -25.65
N TYR A 283 9.98 38.92 -25.04
CA TYR A 283 8.65 39.47 -24.75
C TYR A 283 8.51 40.87 -25.33
#